data_AF-A0A4P9XQ43-F1
#
_entry.id   AF-A0A4P9XQ43-F1
#
_cell.length_a   1.000
_cell.length_b   1.000
_cell.length_c   1.000
_cell.angle_alpha   90.00
_cell.angle_beta   90.00
_cell.angle_gamma   90.00
#
_symmetry.space_group_name_H-M   'P 1'
#
loop_
_entity.id
_entity.type
_entity.pdbx_description
1 polymer ?
#
loop_
_entity_poly.entity_id
_entity_poly.type
_entity_poly.pdbx_seq_one_letter_code
_entity_poly.pdbx_strand_id
1 'polypeptide(L)'
;MVLQVTLHQLRFGRDHGIADCFRNEFDLTQKLLIAPDFTEGATALLVDRRPPIWSPSSLAGLSEDIMRERFYATKAPLQMTLLNTVNFIAYPNQRGQASGAEGNLRGNM
;
A
#
# COMPACT_ATOMS: atom_id res chain seq x y z
N MET A 1 9.26 -6.77 -6.51
CA MET A 1 9.12 -6.41 -5.08
C MET A 1 7.73 -5.82 -4.73
N VAL A 2 7.12 -5.04 -5.61
CA VAL A 2 5.82 -4.36 -5.38
C VAL A 2 4.68 -5.30 -4.97
N LEU A 3 4.62 -6.53 -5.48
CA LEU A 3 3.57 -7.49 -5.12
C LEU A 3 3.51 -7.80 -3.61
N GLN A 4 4.66 -8.05 -2.97
CA GLN A 4 4.73 -8.30 -1.53
C GLN A 4 4.31 -7.05 -0.74
N VAL A 5 4.72 -5.87 -1.22
CA VAL A 5 4.32 -4.59 -0.63
C VAL A 5 2.81 -4.42 -0.65
N THR A 6 2.18 -4.65 -1.80
CA THR A 6 0.72 -4.57 -1.95
C THR A 6 0.00 -5.56 -1.03
N LEU A 7 0.47 -6.81 -0.95
CA LEU A 7 -0.12 -7.80 -0.05
C LEU A 7 -0.01 -7.37 1.42
N HIS A 8 1.14 -6.84 1.82
CA HIS A 8 1.33 -6.30 3.17
C HIS A 8 0.38 -5.14 3.44
N GLN A 9 0.23 -4.21 2.50
CA GLN A 9 -0.67 -3.06 2.61
C GLN A 9 -2.14 -3.47 2.75
N LEU A 10 -2.58 -4.47 1.98
CA LEU A 10 -3.95 -4.99 2.09
C LEU A 10 -4.21 -5.66 3.45
N ARG A 11 -3.22 -6.38 4.00
CA ARG A 11 -3.30 -6.96 5.34
C ARG A 11 -3.33 -5.89 6.42
N PHE A 12 -2.49 -4.87 6.28
CA PHE A 12 -2.46 -3.72 7.17
C PHE A 12 -3.80 -2.98 7.18
N GLY A 13 -4.33 -2.64 6.00
CA GLY A 13 -5.58 -1.89 5.85
C GLY A 13 -6.83 -2.59 6.39
N ARG A 14 -6.79 -3.91 6.62
CA ARG A 14 -7.91 -4.66 7.21
C ARG A 14 -8.26 -4.16 8.62
N ASP A 15 -7.24 -3.82 9.41
CA ASP A 15 -7.39 -3.50 10.82
C ASP A 15 -7.15 -2.00 11.12
N HIS A 16 -6.97 -1.17 10.07
CA HIS A 16 -6.64 0.26 10.19
C HIS A 16 -7.71 1.14 9.53
N GLY A 17 -7.85 2.36 10.05
CA GLY A 17 -8.78 3.32 9.49
C GLY A 17 -8.25 3.99 8.21
N ILE A 18 -9.16 4.60 7.44
CA ILE A 18 -8.82 5.28 6.18
C ILE A 18 -7.74 6.37 6.34
N ALA A 19 -7.74 7.12 7.45
CA ALA A 19 -6.74 8.15 7.70
C ALA A 19 -5.34 7.56 7.88
N ASP A 20 -5.25 6.39 8.54
CA ASP A 20 -4.01 5.69 8.80
C ASP A 20 -3.47 5.05 7.52
N CYS A 21 -4.37 4.47 6.71
CA CYS A 21 -4.05 3.95 5.39
C CYS A 21 -3.44 5.04 4.49
N PHE A 22 -4.05 6.24 4.42
CA PHE A 22 -3.52 7.34 3.63
C PHE A 22 -2.12 7.78 4.07
N ARG A 23 -1.87 7.90 5.38
CA ARG A 23 -0.53 8.25 5.89
C ARG A 23 0.50 7.19 5.51
N ASN A 24 0.14 5.91 5.65
CA ASN A 24 1.02 4.81 5.32
C ASN A 24 1.28 4.70 3.81
N GLU A 25 0.27 4.89 2.98
CA GLU A 25 0.40 4.91 1.52
C GLU A 25 1.26 6.07 1.03
N PHE A 26 1.12 7.25 1.64
CA PHE A 26 1.96 8.40 1.29
C PHE A 26 3.44 8.18 1.63
N ASP A 27 3.71 7.57 2.78
CA ASP A 27 5.06 7.17 3.18
C ASP A 27 5.66 6.13 2.21
N LEU A 28 4.86 5.12 1.85
CA LEU A 28 5.26 4.07 0.93
C LEU A 28 5.49 4.60 -0.50
N THR A 29 4.62 5.49 -0.97
CA THR A 29 4.67 6.05 -2.34
C THR A 29 5.99 6.78 -2.58
N GLN A 30 6.45 7.58 -1.62
CA GLN A 30 7.75 8.26 -1.73
C GLN A 30 8.90 7.28 -1.96
N LYS A 31 8.89 6.13 -1.27
CA LYS A 31 9.91 5.09 -1.41
C LYS A 31 9.77 4.33 -2.73
N LEU A 32 8.54 4.07 -3.18
CA LEU A 32 8.26 3.42 -4.46
C LEU A 32 8.68 4.27 -5.66
N LEU A 33 8.46 5.59 -5.61
CA LEU A 33 8.86 6.50 -6.67
C LEU A 33 10.38 6.54 -6.89
N ILE A 34 11.17 6.31 -5.83
CA ILE A 34 12.63 6.22 -5.89
C ILE A 34 13.09 4.82 -6.34
N ALA A 35 12.22 3.81 -6.27
CA ALA A 35 12.57 2.44 -6.63
C ALA A 35 12.70 2.27 -8.15
N PRO A 36 13.73 1.53 -8.63
CA PRO A 36 13.97 1.36 -10.06
C PRO A 36 12.82 0.64 -10.78
N ASP A 37 12.15 -0.29 -10.08
CA ASP A 37 10.98 -1.01 -10.60
C ASP A 37 9.87 -0.06 -11.06
N PHE A 38 9.60 1.03 -10.31
CA PHE A 38 8.54 1.96 -10.69
C PHE A 38 8.90 2.72 -11.98
N THR A 39 10.11 3.28 -12.05
CA THR A 39 10.59 4.03 -13.22
C THR A 39 10.69 3.17 -14.47
N GLU A 40 11.14 1.92 -14.33
CA GLU A 40 11.23 0.96 -15.42
C GLU A 40 9.84 0.52 -15.88
N GLY A 41 8.93 0.21 -14.96
CA GLY A 41 7.55 -0.16 -15.30
C GLY A 41 6.81 0.96 -16.05
N ALA A 42 6.96 2.21 -15.59
CA ALA A 42 6.35 3.36 -16.24
C ALA A 42 6.95 3.63 -17.62
N THR A 43 8.28 3.68 -17.73
CA THR A 43 8.97 3.96 -19.00
C THR A 43 8.73 2.85 -20.02
N ALA A 44 8.90 1.58 -19.61
CA ALA A 44 8.75 0.44 -20.50
C ALA A 44 7.34 0.33 -21.09
N LEU A 45 6.29 0.53 -20.28
CA LEU A 45 4.91 0.38 -20.73
C LEU A 45 4.35 1.63 -21.43
N LEU A 46 4.63 2.82 -20.88
CA LEU A 46 4.00 4.07 -21.36
C LEU A 46 4.81 4.75 -22.47
N VAL A 47 6.13 4.66 -22.44
CA VAL A 47 7.03 5.33 -23.40
C VAL A 47 7.48 4.35 -24.48
N ASP A 48 8.17 3.29 -24.08
CA ASP A 48 8.83 2.37 -25.01
C ASP A 48 7.89 1.30 -25.60
N ARG A 49 6.75 1.05 -24.94
CA ARG A 49 5.78 -0.02 -25.27
C ARG A 49 6.41 -1.42 -25.39
N ARG A 50 7.30 -1.74 -24.45
CA ARG A 50 8.01 -3.02 -24.35
C ARG A 50 7.71 -3.71 -23.01
N PRO A 51 7.97 -5.03 -22.87
CA PRO A 51 7.91 -5.67 -21.58
C PRO A 51 8.93 -5.05 -20.60
N PRO A 52 8.53 -4.74 -19.36
CA PRO A 52 9.42 -4.20 -18.33
C PRO A 52 10.39 -5.28 -17.80
N ILE A 53 11.60 -4.85 -17.44
CA ILE A 53 12.62 -5.71 -16.85
C ILE A 53 12.66 -5.46 -15.34
N TRP A 54 11.99 -6.32 -14.57
CA TRP A 54 11.90 -6.17 -13.11
C TRP A 54 13.20 -6.57 -12.40
N SER A 55 13.53 -5.87 -11.31
CA SER A 55 14.67 -6.20 -10.46
C SER A 55 14.25 -6.28 -8.98
N PRO A 56 14.20 -7.49 -8.39
CA PRO A 56 14.61 -8.78 -8.94
C PRO A 56 13.58 -9.39 -9.90
N SER A 57 14.06 -10.24 -10.82
CA SER A 57 13.25 -10.89 -11.86
C SER A 57 12.33 -12.01 -11.33
N SER A 58 12.51 -12.47 -10.09
CA SER A 58 11.68 -13.50 -9.46
C SER A 58 11.39 -13.19 -8.00
N LEU A 59 10.31 -13.78 -7.49
CA LEU A 59 9.87 -13.68 -6.10
C LEU A 59 10.69 -14.56 -5.15
N ALA A 60 11.34 -15.62 -5.65
CA ALA A 60 12.04 -16.62 -4.84
C ALA A 60 13.24 -16.05 -4.05
N GLY A 61 13.80 -14.93 -4.50
CA GLY A 61 14.93 -14.26 -3.84
C GLY A 61 14.53 -13.10 -2.92
N LEU A 62 13.24 -12.82 -2.75
CA LEU A 62 12.77 -11.69 -1.94
C LEU A 62 12.26 -12.18 -0.58
N SER A 63 13.09 -12.05 0.45
CA SER A 63 12.63 -12.27 1.83
C SER A 63 11.72 -11.13 2.29
N GLU A 64 10.79 -11.46 3.18
CA GLU A 64 9.93 -10.48 3.84
C GLU A 64 10.75 -9.44 4.65
N ASP A 65 11.93 -9.83 5.14
CA ASP A 65 12.79 -8.94 5.93
C ASP A 65 13.42 -7.85 5.07
N ILE A 66 13.88 -8.17 3.86
CA ILE A 66 14.38 -7.17 2.90
C ILE A 66 13.28 -6.17 2.55
N MET A 67 12.05 -6.68 2.40
CA MET A 67 10.89 -5.85 2.13
C MET A 67 10.60 -4.89 3.29
N ARG A 68 10.56 -5.41 4.53
CA ARG A 68 10.36 -4.60 5.73
C ARG A 68 11.45 -3.58 5.94
N GLU A 69 12.71 -3.96 5.78
CA GLU A 69 13.85 -3.08 5.93
C GLU A 69 13.76 -1.91 4.93
N ARG A 70 13.49 -2.20 3.65
CA ARG A 70 13.45 -1.18 2.61
C ARG A 70 12.24 -0.26 2.71
N PHE A 71 11.05 -0.79 3.04
CA PHE A 71 9.80 -0.02 2.97
C PHE A 71 9.23 0.42 4.31
N TYR A 72 9.62 -0.20 5.43
CA TYR A 72 9.00 0.07 6.74
C TYR A 72 9.98 0.39 7.87
N ALA A 73 11.30 0.19 7.71
CA ALA A 73 12.24 0.50 8.79
C ALA A 73 12.37 2.00 9.09
N THR A 74 12.37 2.83 8.05
CA THR A 74 12.57 4.29 8.18
C THR A 74 11.39 5.02 7.57
N LYS A 75 10.86 6.06 8.23
CA LYS A 75 9.82 6.91 7.64
C LYS A 75 10.40 7.77 6.50
N ALA A 76 9.58 8.00 5.49
CA ALA A 76 9.87 8.90 4.39
C ALA A 76 10.01 10.36 4.90
N PRO A 77 10.77 11.20 4.17
CA PRO A 77 11.10 12.54 4.63
C PRO A 77 9.89 13.46 4.67
N LEU A 78 8.93 13.30 3.76
CA LEU A 78 7.70 14.09 3.77
C LEU A 78 6.64 13.38 4.59
N GLN A 79 6.03 14.12 5.50
CA GLN A 79 4.88 13.67 6.29
C GLN A 79 3.62 14.38 5.80
N MET A 80 2.54 13.64 5.66
CA MET A 80 1.26 14.19 5.22
C MET A 80 0.40 14.58 6.43
N THR A 81 -0.05 15.83 6.43
CA THR A 81 -1.09 16.31 7.34
C THR A 81 -2.44 16.24 6.64
N LEU A 82 -3.40 15.54 7.24
CA LEU A 82 -4.76 15.45 6.71
C LEU A 82 -5.53 16.75 7.02
N LEU A 83 -6.46 17.09 6.13
CA LEU A 83 -7.30 18.29 6.28
C LEU A 83 -8.31 18.18 7.44
N ASN A 84 -8.59 16.95 7.88
CA ASN A 84 -9.48 16.67 9.00
C ASN A 84 -8.96 15.48 9.81
N THR A 85 -9.61 15.23 10.94
CA THR A 85 -9.29 14.15 11.89
C THR A 85 -10.24 12.96 11.79
N VAL A 86 -11.18 12.98 10.83
CA VAL A 86 -12.21 11.94 10.72
C VAL A 86 -11.55 10.65 10.24
N ASN A 87 -11.78 9.55 10.96
CA ASN A 87 -11.22 8.25 10.64
C ASN A 87 -12.31 7.17 10.72
N PHE A 88 -12.32 6.27 9.73
CA PHE A 88 -13.30 5.20 9.62
C PHE A 88 -12.57 3.88 9.34
N ILE A 89 -12.84 2.86 10.16
CA ILE A 89 -12.38 1.48 9.91
C ILE A 89 -13.36 0.79 8.94
N ALA A 90 -14.66 1.00 9.14
CA ALA A 90 -15.70 0.56 8.22
C ALA A 90 -16.35 1.78 7.57
N TYR A 91 -16.68 1.67 6.28
CA TYR A 91 -17.31 2.77 5.56
C TYR A 91 -18.68 3.13 6.17
N PRO A 92 -18.96 4.41 6.46
CA PRO A 92 -20.15 4.82 7.19
C PRO A 92 -21.46 4.63 6.40
N ASN A 93 -21.41 4.64 5.06
CA ASN A 93 -22.59 4.54 4.19
C ASN A 93 -22.47 3.35 3.22
N GLN A 94 -22.20 2.14 3.72
CA GLN A 94 -22.23 0.93 2.88
C GLN A 94 -23.65 0.60 2.45
N ARG A 95 -24.12 1.24 1.37
CA ARG A 95 -25.34 0.88 0.66
C ARG A 95 -24.96 0.04 -0.55
N GLY A 96 -24.77 -1.26 -0.31
CA GLY A 96 -24.38 -2.25 -1.31
C GLY A 96 -24.50 -3.66 -0.70
N GLN A 97 -24.81 -4.64 -1.55
CA GLN A 97 -25.25 -6.00 -1.17
C GLN A 97 -24.40 -6.64 -0.08
N ALA A 98 -25.05 -7.42 0.79
CA ALA A 98 -24.43 -8.23 1.83
C ALA A 98 -23.26 -9.03 1.25
N SER A 99 -22.04 -8.53 1.46
CA SER A 99 -20.84 -9.35 1.34
C SER A 99 -21.00 -10.47 2.36
N GLY A 100 -20.72 -11.73 1.99
CA GLY A 100 -20.88 -12.90 2.84
C GLY A 100 -20.02 -12.93 4.12
N ALA A 101 -19.45 -11.79 4.51
CA ALA A 101 -18.88 -11.51 5.82
C ALA A 101 -19.89 -10.69 6.63
N GLU A 102 -20.93 -11.36 7.13
CA GLU A 102 -21.73 -10.79 8.22
C GLU A 102 -20.82 -10.62 9.46
N GLY A 103 -20.82 -9.40 10.02
CA GLY A 103 -20.58 -9.20 11.44
C GLY A 103 -19.13 -9.01 11.89
N ASN A 104 -18.63 -7.77 11.79
CA ASN A 104 -17.88 -7.20 12.91
C ASN A 104 -18.14 -5.69 13.03
N LEU A 105 -19.40 -5.31 13.21
CA LEU A 105 -19.80 -3.97 13.61
C LEU A 105 -19.81 -3.86 15.14
N ARG A 106 -18.71 -4.20 15.80
CA ARG A 106 -18.48 -3.79 17.19
C ARG A 106 -17.61 -2.55 17.22
N GLY A 107 -18.24 -1.42 16.86
CA GLY A 107 -17.77 -0.12 17.30
C GLY A 107 -17.95 -0.04 18.81
N ASN A 108 -16.85 0.09 19.54
CA ASN A 108 -16.92 0.51 20.95
C ASN A 108 -17.43 1.94 20.99
N MET A 109 -18.47 2.12 21.80
CA MET A 109 -19.01 3.38 22.27
C MET A 109 -18.04 4.03 23.27
#